data_AF-A0A221UZZ7-F1
#
_entry.id   AF-A0A221UZZ7-F1
#
_cell.length_a   1.000
_cell.length_b   1.000
_cell.length_c   1.000
_cell.angle_alpha   90.00
_cell.angle_beta   90.00
_cell.angle_gamma   90.00
#
_symmetry.space_group_name_H-M   'P 1'
#
loop_
_entity.id
_entity.type
_entity.pdbx_description
1 polymer ?
#
loop_
_entity_poly.entity_id
_entity_poly.type
_entity_poly.pdbx_seq_one_letter_code
_entity_poly.pdbx_strand_id
1 'polypeptide(L)'
;MGVLLNIIYLIATVTFIVGLKMLGHPETAKKGNLIAAAGMGLAILGTVLVHELEVSPLIYILVGIAILIGSIIGWLIAIKVEMTKMPELVSLFNGFGGASAALIGLVEYCKNVTNATQSMTIVSGIIIGAITFSGSLIAWGKLNGSLKSVVRIPYYNIVNNITIIGIIIFAAFMVASSVDSQLFLYALLAAGLIYGILFVLPIGGADMPVVISLLNSLTGIAAAITGILYNNMVMLVGGILVGSAGIILTVAMCKAMNRTLGSVIFGAFGGAAATAGENKALGSIKSTTASDAAIMMNYANNVVIVPGYGLAVAQAQHVIHELEGILIKRGVNVKYAIHPVAGRMPGHMNVLLAESNVEYNMLVEMEDINPQFSNTDIVLVVGANDVVNPAAHNNPASPIYGMPILDVENAKHIIVNKRSMNAGYAGIENELFYNTKTSMLFGDAKAALTDLVAEMKNI
;
A
#
# COMPACT_ATOMS: atom_id res chain seq x y z
N MET A 1 -21.85 21.06 -24.55
CA MET A 1 -21.85 20.61 -23.15
C MET A 1 -22.64 21.62 -22.36
N GLY A 2 -23.83 21.23 -21.91
CA GLY A 2 -24.78 22.15 -21.28
C GLY A 2 -24.21 22.76 -20.00
N VAL A 3 -24.60 24.01 -19.73
CA VAL A 3 -24.21 24.76 -18.52
C VAL A 3 -24.50 23.93 -17.25
N LEU A 4 -25.61 23.19 -17.24
CA LEU A 4 -25.99 22.31 -16.13
C LEU A 4 -24.96 21.19 -15.89
N LEU A 5 -24.47 20.52 -16.94
CA LEU A 5 -23.49 19.44 -16.81
C LEU A 5 -22.15 19.96 -16.28
N ASN A 6 -21.72 21.14 -16.72
CA ASN A 6 -20.52 21.80 -16.21
C ASN A 6 -20.65 22.14 -14.72
N ILE A 7 -21.82 22.60 -14.27
CA ILE A 7 -22.09 22.87 -12.85
C ILE A 7 -22.03 21.56 -12.04
N ILE A 8 -22.64 20.48 -12.53
CA ILE A 8 -22.58 19.17 -11.86
C ILE A 8 -21.13 18.70 -11.72
N TYR A 9 -20.33 18.83 -12.78
CA TYR A 9 -18.91 18.48 -12.77
C TYR A 9 -18.09 19.34 -11.81
N LEU A 10 -18.38 20.63 -11.74
CA LEU A 10 -17.76 21.53 -10.77
C LEU A 10 -18.08 21.10 -9.33
N ILE A 11 -19.35 20.82 -9.03
CA ILE A 11 -19.77 20.35 -7.71
C ILE A 11 -19.08 19.03 -7.36
N ALA A 12 -19.09 18.05 -8.27
CA ALA A 12 -18.43 16.76 -8.08
C ALA A 12 -16.92 16.95 -7.81
N THR A 13 -16.26 17.82 -8.56
CA THR A 13 -14.85 18.14 -8.38
C THR A 13 -14.56 18.72 -7.00
N VAL A 14 -15.37 19.69 -6.55
CA VAL A 14 -15.23 20.28 -5.21
C VAL A 14 -15.44 19.22 -4.12
N THR A 15 -16.42 18.34 -4.27
CA THR A 15 -16.66 17.26 -3.30
C THR A 15 -15.50 16.26 -3.25
N PHE A 16 -14.80 15.97 -4.35
CA PHE A 16 -13.58 15.15 -4.30
C PHE A 16 -12.45 15.82 -3.53
N ILE A 17 -12.21 17.11 -3.75
CA ILE A 17 -11.17 17.87 -3.04
C ILE A 17 -11.47 17.90 -1.53
N VAL A 18 -12.71 18.24 -1.16
CA VAL A 18 -13.15 18.27 0.24
C VAL A 18 -13.09 16.89 0.87
N GLY A 19 -13.57 15.86 0.15
CA GLY A 19 -13.53 14.47 0.59
C GLY A 19 -12.11 14.00 0.89
N LEU A 20 -11.16 14.23 -0.03
CA LEU A 20 -9.74 13.90 0.17
C LEU A 20 -9.12 14.65 1.34
N LYS A 21 -9.39 15.95 1.49
CA LYS A 21 -8.91 16.73 2.63
C LYS A 21 -9.40 16.16 3.97
N MET A 22 -10.67 15.74 4.01
CA MET A 22 -11.28 15.15 5.20
C MET A 22 -10.80 13.72 5.48
N LEU A 23 -10.36 12.98 4.46
CA LEU A 23 -9.73 11.66 4.64
C LEU A 23 -8.36 11.74 5.32
N GLY A 24 -7.71 12.91 5.28
CA GLY A 24 -6.43 13.13 5.97
C GLY A 24 -6.51 13.17 7.49
N HIS A 25 -7.70 13.24 8.10
CA HIS A 25 -7.88 13.26 9.55
C HIS A 25 -8.87 12.18 10.00
N PRO A 26 -8.53 11.36 11.02
CA PRO A 26 -9.38 10.24 11.46
C PRO A 26 -10.82 10.64 11.82
N GLU A 27 -11.01 11.77 12.51
CA GLU A 27 -12.33 12.25 12.94
C GLU A 27 -13.27 12.57 11.76
N THR A 28 -12.72 13.08 10.67
CA THR A 28 -13.48 13.49 9.48
C THR A 28 -13.50 12.42 8.39
N ALA A 29 -12.69 11.36 8.49
CA ALA A 29 -12.47 10.40 7.42
C ALA A 29 -13.77 9.75 6.91
N LYS A 30 -14.66 9.33 7.82
CA LYS A 30 -15.96 8.74 7.44
C LYS A 30 -16.83 9.70 6.62
N LYS A 31 -16.93 10.96 7.06
CA LYS A 31 -17.67 12.01 6.35
C LYS A 31 -17.02 12.35 5.02
N GLY A 32 -15.68 12.41 4.99
CA GLY A 32 -14.91 12.65 3.77
C GLY A 32 -15.18 11.61 2.69
N ASN A 33 -15.19 10.33 3.07
CA ASN A 33 -15.51 9.24 2.15
C ASN A 33 -16.93 9.36 1.58
N LEU A 34 -17.94 9.67 2.41
CA LEU A 34 -19.32 9.85 1.97
C LEU A 34 -19.47 11.04 1.00
N ILE A 35 -18.79 12.16 1.28
CA ILE A 35 -18.80 13.34 0.40
C ILE A 35 -18.19 13.00 -0.97
N ALA A 36 -17.06 12.30 -0.99
CA ALA A 36 -16.45 11.85 -2.24
C ALA A 36 -17.36 10.87 -3.00
N ALA A 37 -17.99 9.92 -2.31
CA ALA A 37 -18.92 8.97 -2.92
C ALA A 37 -20.15 9.68 -3.53
N ALA A 38 -20.73 10.66 -2.83
CA ALA A 38 -21.82 11.48 -3.35
C ALA A 38 -21.40 12.26 -4.60
N GLY A 39 -20.19 12.84 -4.59
CA GLY A 39 -19.59 13.50 -5.76
C GLY A 39 -19.47 12.58 -6.98
N MET A 40 -19.00 11.35 -6.78
CA MET A 40 -18.90 10.34 -7.84
C MET A 40 -20.28 9.97 -8.39
N GLY A 41 -21.26 9.74 -7.52
CA GLY A 41 -22.64 9.48 -7.92
C GLY A 41 -23.24 10.61 -8.76
N LEU A 42 -23.02 11.87 -8.33
CA LEU A 42 -23.45 13.05 -9.09
C LEU A 42 -22.77 13.14 -10.46
N ALA A 43 -21.48 12.87 -10.56
CA ALA A 43 -20.75 12.88 -11.83
C ALA A 43 -21.27 11.82 -12.80
N ILE A 44 -21.49 10.59 -12.32
CA ILE A 44 -22.02 9.49 -13.15
C ILE A 44 -23.44 9.83 -13.63
N LEU A 45 -24.34 10.23 -12.72
CA LEU A 45 -25.71 10.56 -13.06
C LEU A 45 -25.79 11.77 -14.00
N GLY A 46 -24.98 12.81 -13.75
CA GLY A 46 -24.89 13.98 -14.63
C GLY A 46 -24.44 13.59 -16.04
N THR A 47 -23.40 12.76 -16.16
CA THR A 47 -22.89 12.29 -17.45
C THR A 47 -23.96 11.51 -18.22
N VAL A 48 -24.69 10.61 -17.55
CA VAL A 48 -25.69 9.73 -18.20
C VAL A 48 -26.97 10.48 -18.54
N LEU A 49 -27.44 11.41 -17.69
CA LEU A 49 -28.79 12.00 -17.84
C LEU A 49 -28.79 13.38 -18.50
N VAL A 50 -27.68 14.12 -18.46
CA VAL A 50 -27.63 15.55 -18.83
C VAL A 50 -26.77 15.78 -20.08
N HIS A 51 -26.25 14.71 -20.70
CA HIS A 51 -25.48 14.87 -21.93
C HIS A 51 -26.37 15.34 -23.09
N GLU A 52 -25.81 16.14 -24.00
CA GLU A 52 -26.54 16.69 -25.16
C GLU A 52 -26.42 15.79 -26.41
N LEU A 53 -25.83 14.60 -26.26
CA LEU A 53 -25.66 13.65 -27.36
C LEU A 53 -26.98 12.92 -27.65
N GLU A 54 -27.32 12.77 -28.93
CA GLU A 54 -28.38 11.86 -29.35
C GLU A 54 -27.88 10.42 -29.22
N VAL A 55 -28.42 9.70 -28.23
CA VAL A 55 -28.00 8.34 -27.89
C VAL A 55 -29.22 7.42 -27.97
N SER A 56 -29.06 6.28 -28.66
CA SER A 56 -30.12 5.28 -28.78
C SER A 56 -30.54 4.72 -27.41
N PRO A 57 -31.85 4.45 -27.16
CA PRO A 57 -32.32 3.79 -25.95
C PRO A 57 -31.58 2.50 -25.61
N LEU A 58 -31.14 1.75 -26.63
CA LEU A 58 -30.36 0.53 -26.46
C LEU A 58 -29.03 0.78 -25.74
N ILE A 59 -28.35 1.89 -26.05
CA ILE A 59 -27.04 2.22 -25.44
C ILE A 59 -27.22 2.55 -23.96
N TYR A 60 -28.28 3.25 -23.58
CA TYR A 60 -28.59 3.50 -22.16
C TYR A 60 -28.83 2.20 -21.38
N ILE A 61 -29.53 1.22 -21.99
CA ILE A 61 -29.73 -0.09 -21.38
C ILE A 61 -28.38 -0.79 -21.18
N LEU A 62 -27.51 -0.79 -22.19
CA LEU A 62 -26.17 -1.40 -22.09
C LEU A 62 -25.30 -0.74 -21.01
N VAL A 63 -25.30 0.59 -20.94
CA VAL A 63 -24.59 1.35 -19.90
C VAL A 63 -25.14 1.02 -18.52
N GLY A 64 -26.47 0.99 -18.35
CA GLY A 64 -27.12 0.65 -17.09
C GLY A 64 -26.78 -0.77 -16.62
N ILE A 65 -26.81 -1.76 -17.53
CA ILE A 65 -26.42 -3.14 -17.24
C ILE A 65 -24.94 -3.21 -16.85
N ALA A 66 -24.05 -2.52 -17.57
CA ALA A 66 -22.62 -2.52 -17.27
C ALA A 66 -22.31 -1.93 -15.89
N ILE A 67 -22.93 -0.79 -15.55
CA ILE A 67 -22.81 -0.17 -14.21
C ILE A 67 -23.34 -1.11 -13.14
N LEU A 68 -24.50 -1.73 -13.36
CA LEU A 68 -25.12 -2.64 -12.41
C LEU A 68 -24.23 -3.86 -12.13
N ILE A 69 -23.79 -4.56 -13.18
CA ILE A 69 -22.94 -5.76 -13.05
C ILE A 69 -21.61 -5.39 -12.40
N GLY A 70 -20.95 -4.33 -12.86
CA GLY A 70 -19.67 -3.88 -12.31
C GLY A 70 -19.78 -3.50 -10.83
N SER A 71 -20.84 -2.77 -10.46
CA SER A 71 -21.09 -2.37 -9.07
C SER A 71 -21.37 -3.56 -8.16
N ILE A 72 -22.19 -4.53 -8.61
CA ILE A 72 -22.49 -5.74 -7.83
C ILE A 72 -21.22 -6.57 -7.63
N ILE A 73 -20.44 -6.83 -8.69
CA ILE A 73 -19.20 -7.62 -8.59
C ILE A 73 -18.21 -6.91 -7.67
N GLY A 74 -17.99 -5.60 -7.86
CA GLY A 74 -17.08 -4.81 -7.03
C GLY A 74 -17.50 -4.80 -5.56
N TRP A 75 -18.80 -4.61 -5.29
CA TRP A 75 -19.35 -4.65 -3.94
C TRP A 75 -19.14 -6.02 -3.29
N LEU A 76 -19.49 -7.11 -3.99
CA LEU A 76 -19.38 -8.47 -3.45
C LEU A 76 -17.93 -8.84 -3.12
N ILE A 77 -16.97 -8.42 -3.94
CA ILE A 77 -15.55 -8.62 -3.65
C ILE A 77 -15.15 -7.80 -2.42
N ALA A 78 -15.52 -6.52 -2.37
CA ALA A 78 -15.13 -5.61 -1.29
C ALA A 78 -15.63 -6.06 0.10
N ILE A 79 -16.87 -6.59 0.20
CA ILE A 79 -17.43 -7.01 1.50
C ILE A 79 -16.92 -8.38 1.98
N LYS A 80 -16.33 -9.20 1.09
CA LYS A 80 -15.89 -10.57 1.41
C LYS A 80 -14.40 -10.67 1.75
N VAL A 81 -13.61 -9.65 1.45
CA VAL A 81 -12.16 -9.66 1.66
C VAL A 81 -11.84 -9.40 3.12
N GLU A 82 -10.95 -10.22 3.68
CA GLU A 82 -10.40 -10.06 5.04
C GLU A 82 -9.50 -8.81 5.11
N MET A 83 -9.48 -8.12 6.26
CA MET A 83 -8.72 -6.86 6.42
C MET A 83 -7.21 -7.02 6.22
N THR A 84 -6.66 -8.22 6.46
CA THR A 84 -5.25 -8.53 6.18
C THR A 84 -4.92 -8.64 4.70
N LYS A 85 -5.94 -8.85 3.86
CA LYS A 85 -5.84 -8.95 2.39
C LYS A 85 -6.25 -7.65 1.68
N MET A 86 -6.36 -6.55 2.42
CA MET A 86 -6.63 -5.22 1.85
C MET A 86 -5.59 -4.77 0.82
N PRO A 87 -4.26 -5.02 0.99
CA PRO A 87 -3.27 -4.65 -0.03
C PRO A 87 -3.54 -5.27 -1.40
N GLU A 88 -3.92 -6.56 -1.44
CA GLU A 88 -4.28 -7.30 -2.64
C GLU A 88 -5.49 -6.65 -3.34
N LEU A 89 -6.53 -6.34 -2.57
CA LEU A 89 -7.76 -5.75 -3.09
C LEU A 89 -7.51 -4.37 -3.72
N VAL A 90 -6.73 -3.52 -3.04
CA VAL A 90 -6.35 -2.19 -3.54
C VAL A 90 -5.59 -2.31 -4.85
N SER A 91 -4.63 -3.25 -4.94
CA SER A 91 -3.90 -3.52 -6.18
C SER A 91 -4.86 -3.94 -7.30
N LEU A 92 -5.77 -4.89 -7.04
CA LEU A 92 -6.70 -5.38 -8.05
C LEU A 92 -7.62 -4.28 -8.59
N PHE A 93 -8.22 -3.48 -7.71
CA PHE A 93 -9.09 -2.36 -8.12
C PHE A 93 -8.33 -1.27 -8.87
N ASN A 94 -7.09 -0.98 -8.48
CA ASN A 94 -6.23 -0.08 -9.23
C ASN A 94 -5.99 -0.59 -10.66
N GLY A 95 -5.75 -1.89 -10.80
CA GLY A 95 -5.59 -2.53 -12.10
C GLY A 95 -6.80 -2.31 -13.02
N PHE A 96 -8.01 -2.51 -12.52
CA PHE A 96 -9.24 -2.26 -13.29
C PHE A 96 -9.41 -0.79 -13.69
N GLY A 97 -8.95 0.16 -12.86
CA GLY A 97 -8.86 1.57 -13.24
C GLY A 97 -7.94 1.79 -14.45
N GLY A 98 -6.74 1.19 -14.44
CA GLY A 98 -5.82 1.22 -15.57
C GLY A 98 -6.40 0.58 -16.84
N ALA A 99 -7.09 -0.55 -16.70
CA ALA A 99 -7.76 -1.22 -17.81
C ALA A 99 -8.86 -0.35 -18.44
N SER A 100 -9.65 0.35 -17.61
CA SER A 100 -10.67 1.28 -18.09
C SER A 100 -10.05 2.41 -18.93
N ALA A 101 -8.96 3.03 -18.46
CA ALA A 101 -8.26 4.07 -19.22
C ALA A 101 -7.70 3.55 -20.55
N ALA A 102 -7.14 2.34 -20.56
CA ALA A 102 -6.64 1.72 -21.78
C ALA A 102 -7.76 1.44 -22.79
N LEU A 103 -8.88 0.84 -22.35
CA LEU A 103 -10.04 0.56 -23.19
C LEU A 103 -10.66 1.83 -23.78
N ILE A 104 -10.76 2.90 -22.98
CA ILE A 104 -11.22 4.20 -23.47
C ILE A 104 -10.30 4.71 -24.58
N GLY A 105 -8.98 4.58 -24.40
CA GLY A 105 -8.00 4.95 -25.43
C GLY A 105 -8.17 4.15 -26.73
N LEU A 106 -8.44 2.84 -26.64
CA LEU A 106 -8.66 2.01 -27.83
C LEU A 106 -9.86 2.47 -28.66
N VAL A 107 -10.94 2.90 -27.98
CA VAL A 107 -12.17 3.37 -28.64
C VAL A 107 -11.99 4.74 -29.30
N GLU A 108 -11.17 5.61 -28.71
CA GLU A 108 -11.02 6.99 -29.16
C GLU A 108 -9.90 7.20 -30.20
N TYR A 109 -8.92 6.31 -30.28
CA TYR A 109 -7.76 6.48 -31.16
C TYR A 109 -8.13 6.66 -32.63
N CYS A 110 -8.93 5.75 -33.20
CA CYS A 110 -9.31 5.80 -34.62
C CYS A 110 -10.11 7.07 -34.99
N LYS A 111 -10.76 7.73 -34.01
CA LYS A 111 -11.51 8.97 -34.25
C LYS A 111 -10.63 10.21 -34.28
N ASN A 112 -9.46 10.15 -33.62
CA ASN A 112 -8.61 11.31 -33.37
C ASN A 112 -7.20 11.14 -33.96
N VAL A 113 -7.01 10.18 -34.87
CA VAL A 113 -5.68 9.80 -35.39
C VAL A 113 -4.97 10.94 -36.12
N THR A 114 -5.74 11.85 -36.74
CA THR A 114 -5.23 12.98 -37.54
C THR A 114 -4.79 14.17 -36.69
N ASN A 115 -5.23 14.24 -35.42
CA ASN A 115 -4.81 15.28 -34.50
C ASN A 115 -3.65 14.75 -33.64
N ALA A 116 -2.42 15.17 -33.96
CA ALA A 116 -1.22 14.69 -33.30
C ALA A 116 -1.27 14.85 -31.76
N THR A 117 -1.82 15.96 -31.25
CA THR A 117 -1.90 16.22 -29.80
C THR A 117 -2.89 15.27 -29.11
N GLN A 118 -4.06 15.07 -29.70
CA GLN A 118 -5.06 14.14 -29.16
C GLN A 118 -4.60 12.68 -29.29
N SER A 119 -4.04 12.31 -30.43
CA SER A 119 -3.46 10.98 -30.69
C SER A 119 -2.34 10.65 -29.69
N MET A 120 -1.42 11.59 -29.43
CA MET A 120 -0.38 11.44 -28.40
C MET A 120 -0.95 11.24 -27.00
N THR A 121 -2.00 11.99 -26.66
CA THR A 121 -2.68 11.89 -25.36
C THR A 121 -3.31 10.50 -25.20
N ILE A 122 -4.04 10.04 -26.23
CA ILE A 122 -4.70 8.73 -26.25
C ILE A 122 -3.68 7.59 -26.14
N VAL A 123 -2.64 7.61 -26.98
CA VAL A 123 -1.59 6.58 -27.00
C VAL A 123 -0.89 6.50 -25.64
N SER A 124 -0.62 7.64 -25.00
CA SER A 124 -0.06 7.69 -23.65
C SER A 124 -1.01 7.06 -22.61
N GLY A 125 -2.31 7.33 -22.71
CA GLY A 125 -3.34 6.71 -21.86
C GLY A 125 -3.41 5.18 -22.02
N ILE A 126 -3.31 4.67 -23.26
CA ILE A 126 -3.27 3.22 -23.54
C ILE A 126 -2.05 2.59 -22.87
N ILE A 127 -0.85 3.17 -23.07
CA ILE A 127 0.40 2.63 -22.51
C ILE A 127 0.35 2.62 -20.98
N ILE A 128 0.04 3.77 -20.36
CA ILE A 128 0.01 3.88 -18.90
C ILE A 128 -1.07 2.98 -18.31
N GLY A 129 -2.26 2.93 -18.92
CA GLY A 129 -3.35 2.06 -18.48
C GLY A 129 -3.00 0.58 -18.57
N ALA A 130 -2.36 0.14 -19.67
CA ALA A 130 -1.94 -1.24 -19.87
C ALA A 130 -0.86 -1.67 -18.86
N ILE A 131 0.17 -0.83 -18.67
CA ILE A 131 1.24 -1.06 -17.69
C ILE A 131 0.65 -1.19 -16.30
N THR A 132 -0.29 -0.32 -15.96
CA THR A 132 -0.92 -0.28 -14.65
C THR A 132 -1.80 -1.49 -14.41
N PHE A 133 -2.60 -1.90 -15.40
CA PHE A 133 -3.43 -3.09 -15.31
C PHE A 133 -2.60 -4.34 -15.08
N SER A 134 -1.66 -4.65 -15.99
CA SER A 134 -0.90 -5.90 -15.88
C SER A 134 0.07 -5.88 -14.70
N GLY A 135 0.71 -4.74 -14.40
CA GLY A 135 1.54 -4.59 -13.21
C GLY A 135 0.78 -4.82 -11.91
N SER A 136 -0.44 -4.28 -11.80
CA SER A 136 -1.28 -4.45 -10.62
C SER A 136 -1.77 -5.90 -10.44
N LEU A 137 -1.97 -6.65 -11.54
CA LEU A 137 -2.27 -8.08 -11.47
C LEU A 137 -1.08 -8.91 -10.97
N ILE A 138 0.14 -8.58 -11.40
CA ILE A 138 1.35 -9.24 -10.88
C ILE A 138 1.55 -8.92 -9.39
N ALA A 139 1.36 -7.66 -8.98
CA ALA A 139 1.43 -7.27 -7.58
C ALA A 139 0.38 -8.01 -6.73
N TRP A 140 -0.87 -8.09 -7.20
CA TRP A 140 -1.93 -8.88 -6.58
C TRP A 140 -1.53 -10.36 -6.43
N GLY A 141 -1.04 -10.99 -7.50
CA GLY A 141 -0.66 -12.41 -7.48
C GLY A 141 0.52 -12.70 -6.56
N LYS A 142 1.46 -11.75 -6.39
CA LYS A 142 2.57 -11.86 -5.43
C LYS A 142 2.11 -11.76 -3.98
N LEU A 143 1.18 -10.83 -3.69
CA LEU A 143 0.69 -10.62 -2.33
C LEU A 143 -0.19 -11.79 -1.85
N ASN A 144 -1.08 -12.29 -2.72
CA ASN A 144 -1.93 -13.46 -2.45
C ASN A 144 -1.16 -14.80 -2.53
N GLY A 145 0.15 -14.79 -2.78
CA GLY A 145 1.00 -15.98 -2.82
C GLY A 145 0.83 -16.89 -4.03
N SER A 146 0.05 -16.48 -5.04
CA SER A 146 -0.09 -17.23 -6.31
C SER A 146 1.16 -17.15 -7.20
N LEU A 147 2.00 -16.12 -7.01
CA LEU A 147 3.27 -15.92 -7.70
C LEU A 147 4.44 -15.88 -6.71
N LYS A 148 5.62 -16.29 -7.16
CA LYS A 148 6.87 -16.14 -6.39
C LYS A 148 7.15 -14.65 -6.13
N SER A 149 7.70 -14.35 -4.95
CA SER A 149 7.97 -12.97 -4.51
C SER A 149 8.93 -12.21 -5.41
N VAL A 150 9.99 -12.87 -5.89
CA VAL A 150 10.96 -12.33 -6.86
C VAL A 150 11.17 -13.36 -7.97
N VAL A 151 11.01 -12.93 -9.21
CA VAL A 151 11.38 -13.73 -10.39
C VAL A 151 12.48 -12.97 -11.12
N ARG A 152 13.63 -13.62 -11.32
CA ARG A 152 14.77 -13.02 -12.03
C ARG A 152 14.79 -13.53 -13.46
N ILE A 153 14.85 -12.61 -14.42
CA ILE A 153 15.00 -12.91 -15.84
C ILE A 153 16.48 -12.67 -16.21
N PRO A 154 17.12 -13.57 -16.98
CA PRO A 154 18.48 -13.32 -17.48
C PRO A 154 18.50 -12.07 -18.35
N TYR A 155 19.53 -11.23 -18.21
CA TYR A 155 19.67 -9.95 -18.93
C TYR A 155 18.46 -9.00 -18.75
N TYR A 156 17.75 -9.10 -17.63
CA TYR A 156 16.53 -8.34 -17.36
C TYR A 156 16.65 -6.85 -17.67
N ASN A 157 17.73 -6.19 -17.23
CA ASN A 157 17.93 -4.74 -17.44
C ASN A 157 17.89 -4.37 -18.93
N ILE A 158 18.53 -5.18 -19.78
CA ILE A 158 18.58 -4.97 -21.23
C ILE A 158 17.18 -5.19 -21.82
N VAL A 159 16.52 -6.30 -21.47
CA VAL A 159 15.17 -6.62 -21.95
C VAL A 159 14.19 -5.51 -21.57
N ASN A 160 14.14 -5.13 -20.30
CA ASN A 160 13.25 -4.10 -19.77
C ASN A 160 13.45 -2.75 -20.48
N ASN A 161 14.71 -2.31 -20.62
CA ASN A 161 15.02 -1.02 -21.24
C ASN A 161 14.72 -1.02 -22.74
N ILE A 162 15.03 -2.10 -23.47
CA ILE A 162 14.68 -2.22 -24.88
C ILE A 162 13.16 -2.24 -25.06
N THR A 163 12.42 -2.95 -24.21
CA THR A 163 10.95 -3.00 -24.32
C THR A 163 10.33 -1.62 -24.12
N ILE A 164 10.71 -0.86 -23.08
CA ILE A 164 10.11 0.47 -22.87
C ILE A 164 10.49 1.48 -23.94
N ILE A 165 11.77 1.48 -24.37
CA ILE A 165 12.23 2.36 -25.45
C ILE A 165 11.50 1.98 -26.75
N GLY A 166 11.35 0.69 -27.04
CA GLY A 166 10.61 0.18 -28.18
C GLY A 166 9.15 0.63 -28.17
N ILE A 167 8.47 0.58 -27.02
CA ILE A 167 7.09 1.07 -26.87
C ILE A 167 7.01 2.57 -27.16
N ILE A 168 7.94 3.37 -26.63
CA ILE A 168 7.94 4.83 -26.85
C ILE A 168 8.20 5.17 -28.33
N ILE A 169 9.16 4.51 -28.97
CA ILE A 169 9.45 4.71 -30.40
C ILE A 169 8.25 4.30 -31.25
N PHE A 170 7.65 3.14 -30.95
CA PHE A 170 6.48 2.65 -31.67
C PHE A 170 5.27 3.59 -31.53
N ALA A 171 5.02 4.08 -30.32
CA ALA A 171 4.01 5.10 -30.03
C ALA A 171 4.26 6.40 -30.79
N ALA A 172 5.50 6.91 -30.78
CA ALA A 172 5.87 8.12 -31.51
C ALA A 172 5.69 7.95 -33.02
N PHE A 173 6.07 6.79 -33.56
CA PHE A 173 5.85 6.45 -34.97
C PHE A 173 4.36 6.44 -35.34
N MET A 174 3.51 5.83 -34.49
CA MET A 174 2.06 5.80 -34.70
C MET A 174 1.46 7.21 -34.74
N VAL A 175 1.89 8.10 -33.85
CA VAL A 175 1.43 9.50 -33.80
C VAL A 175 1.95 10.29 -35.00
N ALA A 176 3.25 10.21 -35.29
CA ALA A 176 3.88 10.99 -36.35
C ALA A 176 3.38 10.61 -37.75
N SER A 177 3.11 9.33 -37.97
CA SER A 177 2.62 8.81 -39.26
C SER A 177 1.10 8.75 -39.34
N SER A 178 0.38 9.19 -38.30
CA SER A 178 -1.10 9.14 -38.22
C SER A 178 -1.65 7.76 -38.57
N VAL A 179 -1.06 6.70 -38.01
CA VAL A 179 -1.35 5.32 -38.43
C VAL A 179 -2.71 4.86 -37.96
N ASP A 180 -3.69 4.81 -38.86
CA ASP A 180 -5.02 4.26 -38.57
C ASP A 180 -5.05 2.74 -38.78
N SER A 181 -4.41 2.00 -37.87
CA SER A 181 -4.39 0.54 -37.91
C SER A 181 -4.73 -0.07 -36.56
N GLN A 182 -5.85 -0.79 -36.52
CA GLN A 182 -6.30 -1.51 -35.32
C GLN A 182 -5.28 -2.58 -34.88
N LEU A 183 -4.55 -3.18 -35.83
CA LEU A 183 -3.47 -4.12 -35.52
C LEU A 183 -2.36 -3.45 -34.70
N PHE A 184 -1.95 -2.23 -35.09
CA PHE A 184 -0.87 -1.52 -34.40
C PHE A 184 -1.31 -1.04 -33.02
N LEU A 185 -2.56 -0.60 -32.90
CA LEU A 185 -3.16 -0.25 -31.62
C LEU A 185 -3.20 -1.45 -30.66
N TYR A 186 -3.60 -2.64 -31.12
CA TYR A 186 -3.57 -3.85 -30.31
C TYR A 186 -2.15 -4.34 -30.01
N ALA A 187 -1.21 -4.17 -30.95
CA ALA A 187 0.19 -4.45 -30.70
C ALA A 187 0.78 -3.53 -29.62
N LEU A 188 0.43 -2.24 -29.64
CA LEU A 188 0.82 -1.27 -28.61
C LEU A 188 0.24 -1.65 -27.24
N LEU A 189 -1.05 -1.99 -27.19
CA LEU A 189 -1.69 -2.48 -25.97
C LEU A 189 -0.98 -3.72 -25.42
N ALA A 190 -0.74 -4.72 -26.27
CA ALA A 190 -0.05 -5.95 -25.89
C ALA A 190 1.37 -5.67 -25.38
N ALA A 191 2.11 -4.78 -26.04
CA ALA A 191 3.44 -4.37 -25.58
C ALA A 191 3.39 -3.68 -24.21
N GLY A 192 2.42 -2.79 -23.98
CA GLY A 192 2.18 -2.16 -22.67
C GLY A 192 1.84 -3.18 -21.58
N LEU A 193 1.00 -4.17 -21.89
CA LEU A 193 0.66 -5.26 -20.96
C LEU A 193 1.90 -6.10 -20.62
N ILE A 194 2.71 -6.48 -21.61
CA ILE A 194 3.96 -7.22 -21.41
C ILE A 194 4.91 -6.39 -20.54
N TYR A 195 5.05 -5.09 -20.82
CA TYR A 195 5.93 -4.24 -20.04
C TYR A 195 5.47 -4.10 -18.58
N GLY A 196 4.18 -3.94 -18.31
CA GLY A 196 3.70 -3.90 -16.92
C GLY A 196 3.99 -5.18 -16.15
N ILE A 197 3.98 -6.35 -16.82
CA ILE A 197 4.46 -7.61 -16.22
C ILE A 197 5.95 -7.51 -15.92
N LEU A 198 6.77 -7.18 -16.91
CA LEU A 198 8.23 -7.07 -16.76
C LEU A 198 8.62 -6.05 -15.67
N PHE A 199 7.89 -4.95 -15.54
CA PHE A 199 8.14 -3.88 -14.59
C PHE A 199 8.01 -4.35 -13.13
N VAL A 200 6.96 -5.12 -12.80
CA VAL A 200 6.67 -5.53 -11.41
C VAL A 200 7.33 -6.86 -11.03
N LEU A 201 7.62 -7.71 -12.02
CA LEU A 201 8.12 -9.07 -11.83
C LEU A 201 9.44 -9.21 -11.03
N PRO A 202 10.46 -8.32 -11.14
CA PRO A 202 11.68 -8.43 -10.33
C PRO A 202 11.53 -7.86 -8.91
N ILE A 203 10.48 -7.07 -8.64
CA ILE A 203 10.34 -6.35 -7.38
C ILE A 203 9.90 -7.31 -6.27
N GLY A 204 10.49 -7.24 -5.08
CA GLY A 204 10.23 -8.16 -3.98
C GLY A 204 8.89 -7.94 -3.29
N GLY A 205 8.38 -9.00 -2.64
CA GLY A 205 7.07 -9.00 -1.97
C GLY A 205 6.87 -7.90 -0.93
N ALA A 206 7.93 -7.47 -0.22
CA ALA A 206 7.77 -6.39 0.77
C ALA A 206 8.05 -4.98 0.22
N ASP A 207 8.53 -4.86 -1.02
CA ASP A 207 8.54 -3.59 -1.76
C ASP A 207 7.22 -3.37 -2.53
N MET A 208 6.36 -4.40 -2.61
CA MET A 208 5.05 -4.32 -3.28
C MET A 208 4.19 -3.13 -2.84
N PRO A 209 4.15 -2.71 -1.56
CA PRO A 209 3.31 -1.58 -1.17
C PRO A 209 3.70 -0.28 -1.87
N VAL A 210 5.01 -0.05 -2.05
CA VAL A 210 5.54 1.11 -2.79
C VAL A 210 5.15 1.01 -4.27
N VAL A 211 5.24 -0.19 -4.86
CA VAL A 211 4.83 -0.42 -6.25
C VAL A 211 3.33 -0.17 -6.44
N ILE A 212 2.48 -0.65 -5.53
CA ILE A 212 1.04 -0.42 -5.61
C ILE A 212 0.73 1.08 -5.53
N SER A 213 1.39 1.81 -4.64
CA SER A 213 1.24 3.27 -4.54
C SER A 213 1.69 3.98 -5.83
N LEU A 214 2.79 3.53 -6.44
CA LEU A 214 3.27 4.06 -7.71
C LEU A 214 2.30 3.77 -8.86
N LEU A 215 1.82 2.54 -8.97
CA LEU A 215 0.82 2.13 -9.96
C LEU A 215 -0.51 2.89 -9.76
N ASN A 216 -0.87 3.21 -8.52
CA ASN A 216 -2.03 4.06 -8.21
C ASN A 216 -1.86 5.49 -8.72
N SER A 217 -0.65 6.04 -8.60
CA SER A 217 -0.33 7.32 -9.23
C SER A 217 -0.49 7.26 -10.75
N LEU A 218 0.00 6.19 -11.39
CA LEU A 218 -0.12 6.01 -12.84
C LEU A 218 -1.58 5.93 -13.29
N THR A 219 -2.46 5.27 -12.54
CA THR A 219 -3.91 5.29 -12.80
C THR A 219 -4.48 6.71 -12.74
N GLY A 220 -4.08 7.51 -11.74
CA GLY A 220 -4.49 8.90 -11.64
C GLY A 220 -4.05 9.74 -12.85
N ILE A 221 -2.79 9.57 -13.29
CA ILE A 221 -2.27 10.23 -14.49
C ILE A 221 -3.03 9.78 -15.75
N ALA A 222 -3.32 8.49 -15.89
CA ALA A 222 -4.10 7.97 -17.00
C ALA A 222 -5.52 8.56 -17.03
N ALA A 223 -6.18 8.65 -15.87
CA ALA A 223 -7.49 9.28 -15.74
C ALA A 223 -7.45 10.77 -16.09
N ALA A 224 -6.39 11.48 -15.71
CA ALA A 224 -6.21 12.89 -16.08
C ALA A 224 -6.05 13.08 -17.59
N ILE A 225 -5.25 12.23 -18.23
CA ILE A 225 -5.08 12.17 -19.69
C ILE A 225 -6.44 11.95 -20.38
N THR A 226 -7.24 11.00 -19.90
CA THR A 226 -8.60 10.78 -20.42
C THR A 226 -9.50 11.99 -20.15
N GLY A 227 -9.34 12.67 -19.01
CA GLY A 227 -10.04 13.91 -18.71
C GLY A 227 -9.75 15.03 -19.71
N ILE A 228 -8.50 15.18 -20.16
CA ILE A 228 -8.13 16.11 -21.24
C ILE A 228 -8.84 15.73 -22.54
N LEU A 229 -8.84 14.44 -22.89
CA LEU A 229 -9.43 13.94 -24.12
C LEU A 229 -10.93 14.26 -24.24
N TYR A 230 -11.69 14.05 -23.17
CA TYR A 230 -13.14 14.30 -23.14
C TYR A 230 -13.51 15.72 -22.68
N ASN A 231 -12.53 16.57 -22.42
CA ASN A 231 -12.73 17.87 -21.77
C ASN A 231 -13.58 17.75 -20.48
N ASN A 232 -13.34 16.68 -19.71
CA ASN A 232 -14.09 16.35 -18.50
C ASN A 232 -13.31 16.79 -17.26
N MET A 233 -13.74 17.89 -16.64
CA MET A 233 -13.09 18.45 -15.45
C MET A 233 -13.05 17.48 -14.26
N VAL A 234 -14.06 16.63 -14.08
CA VAL A 234 -14.11 15.67 -12.97
C VAL A 234 -12.99 14.64 -13.11
N MET A 235 -12.84 14.07 -14.31
CA MET A 235 -11.79 13.10 -14.61
C MET A 235 -10.40 13.74 -14.56
N LEU A 236 -10.28 14.97 -15.09
CA LEU A 236 -9.03 15.72 -15.10
C LEU A 236 -8.55 16.00 -13.66
N VAL A 237 -9.39 16.65 -12.86
CA VAL A 237 -9.02 17.05 -11.50
C VAL A 237 -8.92 15.84 -10.58
N GLY A 238 -9.86 14.90 -10.66
CA GLY A 238 -9.79 13.64 -9.91
C GLY A 238 -8.52 12.85 -10.22
N GLY A 239 -8.15 12.74 -11.50
CA GLY A 239 -6.93 12.08 -11.94
C GLY A 239 -5.66 12.77 -11.42
N ILE A 240 -5.58 14.09 -11.51
CA ILE A 240 -4.43 14.86 -10.99
C ILE A 240 -4.30 14.70 -9.47
N LEU A 241 -5.41 14.74 -8.73
CA LEU A 241 -5.41 14.58 -7.27
C LEU A 241 -4.93 13.18 -6.86
N VAL A 242 -5.45 12.12 -7.50
CA VAL A 242 -5.02 10.75 -7.23
C VAL A 242 -3.57 10.52 -7.65
N GLY A 243 -3.17 11.03 -8.82
CA GLY A 243 -1.82 10.93 -9.35
C GLY A 243 -0.79 11.57 -8.42
N SER A 244 -1.02 12.82 -8.03
CA SER A 244 -0.14 13.56 -7.14
C SER A 244 -0.08 12.95 -5.73
N ALA A 245 -1.23 12.62 -5.12
CA ALA A 245 -1.29 11.98 -3.82
C ALA A 245 -0.56 10.63 -3.81
N GLY A 246 -0.71 9.83 -4.88
CA GLY A 246 0.00 8.57 -5.04
C GLY A 246 1.52 8.75 -5.10
N ILE A 247 2.03 9.74 -5.82
CA ILE A 247 3.49 10.03 -5.87
C ILE A 247 4.00 10.44 -4.48
N ILE A 248 3.29 11.36 -3.81
CA ILE A 248 3.66 11.83 -2.48
C ILE A 248 3.71 10.67 -1.49
N LEU A 249 2.68 9.81 -1.49
CA LEU A 249 2.63 8.62 -0.64
C LEU A 249 3.79 7.66 -0.96
N THR A 250 4.07 7.43 -2.23
CA THR A 250 5.17 6.56 -2.67
C THR A 250 6.52 7.07 -2.13
N VAL A 251 6.78 8.37 -2.24
CA VAL A 251 8.01 8.99 -1.72
C VAL A 251 8.08 8.93 -0.20
N ALA A 252 6.97 9.18 0.48
CA ALA A 252 6.90 9.08 1.94
C ALA A 252 7.20 7.65 2.44
N MET A 253 6.64 6.64 1.77
CA MET A 253 6.92 5.23 2.07
C MET A 253 8.40 4.89 1.84
N CYS A 254 8.96 5.31 0.70
CA CYS A 254 10.38 5.15 0.40
C CYS A 254 11.27 5.75 1.50
N LYS A 255 10.98 6.98 1.93
CA LYS A 255 11.69 7.66 3.02
C LYS A 255 11.58 6.89 4.34
N ALA A 256 10.39 6.40 4.68
CA ALA A 256 10.17 5.61 5.89
C ALA A 256 10.88 4.23 5.87
N MET A 257 11.19 3.69 4.70
CA MET A 257 12.00 2.48 4.52
C MET A 257 13.50 2.77 4.37
N ASN A 258 13.92 4.05 4.44
CA ASN A 258 15.25 4.54 4.06
C ASN A 258 15.77 3.97 2.72
N ARG A 259 14.89 3.94 1.73
CA ARG A 259 15.18 3.50 0.37
C ARG A 259 14.75 4.58 -0.61
N THR A 260 15.55 4.83 -1.64
CA THR A 260 15.14 5.75 -2.71
C THR A 260 14.16 5.06 -3.65
N LEU A 261 13.27 5.81 -4.30
CA LEU A 261 12.38 5.26 -5.33
C LEU A 261 13.17 4.51 -6.42
N GLY A 262 14.33 5.04 -6.79
CA GLY A 262 15.26 4.38 -7.71
C GLY A 262 15.76 3.03 -7.18
N SER A 263 16.08 2.90 -5.89
CA SER A 263 16.47 1.61 -5.30
C SER A 263 15.32 0.61 -5.15
N VAL A 264 14.07 1.05 -5.18
CA VAL A 264 12.91 0.14 -5.13
C VAL A 264 12.56 -0.37 -6.52
N ILE A 265 12.49 0.55 -7.50
CA ILE A 265 12.20 0.21 -8.90
C ILE A 265 13.40 -0.48 -9.54
N PHE A 266 14.61 0.05 -9.32
CA PHE A 266 15.84 -0.38 -9.96
C PHE A 266 16.80 -1.15 -9.03
N GLY A 267 16.48 -1.39 -7.75
CA GLY A 267 17.40 -2.12 -6.85
C GLY A 267 17.63 -3.57 -7.25
N ALA A 268 16.68 -4.18 -7.97
CA ALA A 268 16.88 -5.49 -8.58
C ALA A 268 17.87 -5.49 -9.76
N PHE A 269 18.25 -4.31 -10.28
CA PHE A 269 19.14 -4.13 -11.42
C PHE A 269 20.62 -4.15 -11.00
N GLY A 270 20.90 -3.95 -9.71
CA GLY A 270 22.24 -3.96 -9.12
C GLY A 270 22.46 -5.23 -8.31
N GLY A 271 22.74 -6.35 -8.98
CA GLY A 271 23.27 -7.55 -8.34
C GLY A 271 24.70 -7.35 -7.86
N ALA A 272 24.93 -6.45 -6.91
CA ALA A 272 26.06 -6.55 -6.02
C ALA A 272 25.54 -7.30 -4.79
N ALA A 273 26.03 -8.53 -4.58
CA ALA A 273 25.85 -9.20 -3.32
C ALA A 273 26.33 -8.23 -2.24
N ALA A 274 25.43 -7.80 -1.36
CA ALA A 274 25.86 -7.14 -0.13
C ALA A 274 26.85 -8.10 0.52
N THR A 275 28.09 -7.64 0.69
CA THR A 275 29.08 -8.32 1.51
C THR A 275 28.40 -8.61 2.84
N ALA A 276 28.26 -9.89 3.17
CA ALA A 276 27.79 -10.31 4.48
C ALA A 276 28.66 -9.58 5.51
N GLY A 277 28.07 -8.61 6.20
CA GLY A 277 28.75 -7.93 7.29
C GLY A 277 29.18 -8.99 8.29
N GLU A 278 30.43 -8.91 8.75
CA GLU A 278 30.98 -9.82 9.75
C GLU A 278 29.99 -9.97 10.91
N ASN A 279 29.58 -11.21 11.16
CA ASN A 279 28.81 -11.57 12.35
C ASN A 279 29.65 -11.18 13.57
N LYS A 280 29.33 -10.03 14.19
CA LYS A 280 29.71 -9.81 15.59
C LYS A 280 29.19 -11.01 16.38
N ALA A 281 29.98 -11.50 17.33
CA ALA A 281 29.54 -12.53 18.26
C ALA A 281 28.33 -11.98 19.04
N LEU A 282 27.13 -12.32 18.58
CA LEU A 282 25.88 -11.94 19.22
C LEU A 282 25.80 -12.66 20.57
N GLY A 283 25.34 -11.96 21.59
CA GLY A 283 25.33 -12.42 22.99
C GLY A 283 24.45 -13.65 23.24
N SER A 284 24.16 -13.96 24.51
CA SER A 284 23.20 -15.01 24.85
C SER A 284 21.76 -14.50 24.78
N ILE A 285 20.87 -15.33 24.24
CA ILE A 285 19.43 -15.04 24.16
C ILE A 285 18.78 -15.45 25.49
N LYS A 286 17.91 -14.59 26.02
CA LYS A 286 17.07 -14.91 27.18
C LYS A 286 15.67 -15.29 26.69
N SER A 287 15.21 -16.49 27.00
CA SER A 287 13.80 -16.87 26.79
C SER A 287 12.97 -16.58 28.04
N THR A 288 11.69 -16.27 27.85
CA THR A 288 10.72 -16.05 28.94
C THR A 288 9.43 -16.81 28.68
N THR A 289 8.65 -17.04 29.72
CA THR A 289 7.34 -17.69 29.65
C THR A 289 6.21 -16.66 29.71
N ALA A 290 4.98 -17.06 29.33
CA ALA A 290 3.82 -16.18 29.44
C ALA A 290 3.55 -15.76 30.90
N SER A 291 3.76 -16.65 31.87
CA SER A 291 3.60 -16.35 33.29
C SER A 291 4.62 -15.31 33.79
N ASP A 292 5.89 -15.44 33.41
CA ASP A 292 6.92 -14.46 33.77
C ASP A 292 6.64 -13.09 33.14
N ALA A 293 6.24 -13.08 31.87
CA ALA A 293 5.85 -11.86 31.17
C ALA A 293 4.61 -11.19 31.82
N ALA A 294 3.62 -11.98 32.25
CA ALA A 294 2.44 -11.48 32.97
C ALA A 294 2.83 -10.84 34.31
N ILE A 295 3.72 -11.48 35.08
CA ILE A 295 4.21 -10.93 36.34
C ILE A 295 4.90 -9.59 36.10
N MET A 296 5.79 -9.50 35.10
CA MET A 296 6.47 -8.26 34.76
C MET A 296 5.46 -7.16 34.39
N MET A 297 4.48 -7.47 33.54
CA MET A 297 3.45 -6.51 33.12
C MET A 297 2.53 -6.07 34.25
N ASN A 298 2.25 -6.93 35.22
CA ASN A 298 1.41 -6.59 36.38
C ASN A 298 2.05 -5.54 37.30
N TYR A 299 3.38 -5.46 37.35
CA TYR A 299 4.11 -4.46 38.14
C TYR A 299 4.58 -3.24 37.33
N ALA A 300 4.23 -3.16 36.05
CA ALA A 300 4.59 -2.04 35.19
C ALA A 300 3.58 -0.89 35.32
N ASN A 301 4.06 0.36 35.20
CA ASN A 301 3.18 1.53 35.14
C ASN A 301 2.98 2.01 33.70
N ASN A 302 4.02 1.90 32.87
CA ASN A 302 3.97 2.28 31.45
C ASN A 302 4.34 1.10 30.56
N VAL A 303 3.39 0.64 29.74
CA VAL A 303 3.57 -0.45 28.78
C VAL A 303 3.37 0.09 27.37
N VAL A 304 4.35 -0.14 26.50
CA VAL A 304 4.24 0.20 25.07
C VAL A 304 4.19 -1.07 24.25
N ILE A 305 3.17 -1.21 23.41
CA ILE A 305 2.99 -2.34 22.52
C ILE A 305 3.45 -1.95 21.12
N VAL A 306 4.36 -2.73 20.54
CA VAL A 306 4.89 -2.53 19.18
C VAL A 306 4.34 -3.63 18.27
N PRO A 307 3.25 -3.38 17.54
CA PRO A 307 2.66 -4.36 16.63
C PRO A 307 3.48 -4.46 15.33
N GLY A 308 3.69 -5.68 14.85
CA GLY A 308 4.28 -5.97 13.55
C GLY A 308 3.41 -6.87 12.70
N TYR A 309 3.88 -7.19 11.49
CA TYR A 309 3.14 -8.03 10.54
C TYR A 309 2.80 -9.43 11.09
N GLY A 310 3.61 -9.96 12.02
CA GLY A 310 3.30 -11.24 12.67
C GLY A 310 1.99 -11.25 13.47
N LEU A 311 1.60 -10.10 14.05
CA LEU A 311 0.30 -9.94 14.73
C LEU A 311 -0.87 -10.13 13.73
N ALA A 312 -0.74 -9.52 12.55
CA ALA A 312 -1.73 -9.58 11.49
C ALA A 312 -1.88 -11.00 10.92
N VAL A 313 -0.75 -11.66 10.65
CA VAL A 313 -0.74 -13.04 10.13
C VAL A 313 -1.39 -14.02 11.10
N ALA A 314 -1.16 -13.84 12.40
CA ALA A 314 -1.75 -14.70 13.43
C ALA A 314 -3.21 -14.36 13.76
N GLN A 315 -3.77 -13.27 13.22
CA GLN A 315 -5.10 -12.78 13.58
C GLN A 315 -5.26 -12.56 15.09
N ALA A 316 -4.26 -11.91 15.70
CA ALA A 316 -4.16 -11.74 17.15
C ALA A 316 -4.58 -10.34 17.65
N GLN A 317 -5.12 -9.47 16.78
CA GLN A 317 -5.53 -8.11 17.11
C GLN A 317 -6.63 -8.04 18.20
N HIS A 318 -7.55 -8.99 18.23
CA HIS A 318 -8.57 -9.03 19.29
C HIS A 318 -7.97 -9.43 20.65
N VAL A 319 -6.98 -10.33 20.65
CA VAL A 319 -6.33 -10.82 21.87
C VAL A 319 -5.43 -9.73 22.46
N ILE A 320 -4.74 -8.97 21.61
CA ILE A 320 -3.90 -7.86 22.09
C ILE A 320 -4.75 -6.71 22.65
N HIS A 321 -5.94 -6.46 22.09
CA HIS A 321 -6.88 -5.50 22.65
C HIS A 321 -7.47 -5.98 23.99
N GLU A 322 -7.69 -7.29 24.15
CA GLU A 322 -8.09 -7.86 25.44
C GLU A 322 -7.00 -7.68 26.51
N LEU A 323 -5.73 -7.92 26.15
CA LEU A 323 -4.58 -7.67 27.02
C LEU A 323 -4.49 -6.20 27.45
N GLU A 324 -4.63 -5.28 26.49
CA GLU A 324 -4.68 -3.83 26.71
C GLU A 324 -5.79 -3.47 27.71
N GLY A 325 -7.01 -3.99 27.50
CA GLY A 325 -8.13 -3.74 28.41
C GLY A 325 -7.91 -4.24 29.84
N ILE A 326 -7.19 -5.35 30.02
CA ILE A 326 -6.81 -5.84 31.35
C ILE A 326 -5.78 -4.92 32.01
N LEU A 327 -4.78 -4.48 31.27
CA LEU A 327 -3.74 -3.57 31.76
C LEU A 327 -4.32 -2.21 32.17
N ILE A 328 -5.20 -1.63 31.34
CA ILE A 328 -5.89 -0.36 31.64
C ILE A 328 -6.74 -0.49 32.91
N LYS A 329 -7.47 -1.60 33.09
CA LYS A 329 -8.25 -1.85 34.31
C LYS A 329 -7.39 -1.91 35.58
N ARG A 330 -6.12 -2.26 35.46
CA ARG A 330 -5.14 -2.27 36.55
C ARG A 330 -4.45 -0.91 36.75
N GLY A 331 -4.82 0.11 35.98
CA GLY A 331 -4.23 1.46 36.06
C GLY A 331 -2.90 1.61 35.32
N VAL A 332 -2.54 0.66 34.46
CA VAL A 332 -1.33 0.73 33.62
C VAL A 332 -1.60 1.64 32.42
N ASN A 333 -0.68 2.55 32.14
CA ASN A 333 -0.71 3.39 30.94
C ASN A 333 -0.21 2.59 29.73
N VAL A 334 -1.13 2.27 28.82
CA VAL A 334 -0.84 1.49 27.61
C VAL A 334 -0.87 2.37 26.37
N LYS A 335 0.15 2.25 25.53
CA LYS A 335 0.20 2.90 24.22
C LYS A 335 0.64 1.92 23.14
N TYR A 336 0.15 2.11 21.93
CA TYR A 336 0.62 1.40 20.74
C TYR A 336 1.59 2.27 19.96
N ALA A 337 2.80 1.78 19.75
CA ALA A 337 3.83 2.44 18.96
C ALA A 337 3.76 1.96 17.51
N ILE A 338 3.27 2.80 16.61
CA ILE A 338 3.07 2.43 15.20
C ILE A 338 4.26 2.91 14.37
N HIS A 339 4.93 1.94 13.74
CA HIS A 339 5.95 2.25 12.73
C HIS A 339 5.27 2.47 11.36
N PRO A 340 5.62 3.51 10.58
CA PRO A 340 4.93 3.85 9.32
C PRO A 340 4.87 2.73 8.28
N VAL A 341 5.88 1.85 8.29
CA VAL A 341 6.02 0.70 7.37
C VAL A 341 5.78 -0.66 8.05
N ALA A 342 5.18 -0.68 9.24
CA ALA A 342 4.76 -1.93 9.87
C ALA A 342 3.63 -2.58 9.06
N GLY A 343 3.87 -3.79 8.55
CA GLY A 343 2.88 -4.58 7.82
C GLY A 343 3.16 -4.69 6.32
N ARG A 344 2.09 -4.72 5.51
CA ARG A 344 2.14 -4.86 4.04
C ARG A 344 1.41 -3.74 3.29
N MET A 345 1.00 -2.68 3.97
CA MET A 345 0.48 -1.46 3.35
C MET A 345 0.71 -0.29 4.31
N PRO A 346 0.77 0.96 3.82
CA PRO A 346 0.71 2.13 4.68
C PRO A 346 -0.52 2.05 5.60
N GLY A 347 -0.32 2.30 6.89
CA GLY A 347 -1.39 2.27 7.88
C GLY A 347 -1.98 0.87 8.15
N HIS A 348 -1.32 -0.21 7.73
CA HIS A 348 -1.84 -1.58 7.93
C HIS A 348 -2.18 -1.84 9.41
N MET A 349 -1.26 -1.50 10.32
CA MET A 349 -1.49 -1.73 11.76
C MET A 349 -2.60 -0.84 12.31
N ASN A 350 -2.72 0.42 11.87
CA ASN A 350 -3.78 1.32 12.32
C ASN A 350 -5.17 0.75 11.96
N VAL A 351 -5.32 0.26 10.72
CA VAL A 351 -6.58 -0.32 10.24
C VAL A 351 -6.91 -1.61 10.99
N LEU A 352 -5.92 -2.49 11.19
CA LEU A 352 -6.11 -3.76 11.90
C LEU A 352 -6.47 -3.55 13.38
N LEU A 353 -5.85 -2.60 14.07
CA LEU A 353 -6.14 -2.31 15.47
C LEU A 353 -7.49 -1.60 15.63
N ALA A 354 -7.85 -0.73 14.68
CA ALA A 354 -9.18 -0.11 14.64
C ALA A 354 -10.29 -1.15 14.44
N GLU A 355 -10.06 -2.22 13.66
CA GLU A 355 -10.99 -3.35 13.53
C GLU A 355 -11.23 -4.05 14.87
N SER A 356 -10.22 -4.16 15.72
CA SER A 356 -10.36 -4.68 17.09
C SER A 356 -10.92 -3.68 18.10
N ASN A 357 -11.38 -2.49 17.67
CA ASN A 357 -11.89 -1.40 18.51
C ASN A 357 -10.86 -0.77 19.46
N VAL A 358 -9.57 -0.80 19.12
CA VAL A 358 -8.56 -0.01 19.83
C VAL A 358 -8.81 1.48 19.55
N GLU A 359 -8.84 2.31 20.59
CA GLU A 359 -9.03 3.75 20.43
C GLU A 359 -7.83 4.40 19.72
N TYR A 360 -8.11 5.29 18.77
CA TYR A 360 -7.08 5.95 17.96
C TYR A 360 -6.11 6.83 18.76
N ASN A 361 -6.54 7.36 19.91
CA ASN A 361 -5.69 8.15 20.82
C ASN A 361 -4.52 7.34 21.43
N MET A 362 -4.64 6.02 21.49
CA MET A 362 -3.60 5.11 21.97
C MET A 362 -2.61 4.75 20.87
N LEU A 363 -2.98 4.94 19.60
CA LEU A 363 -2.12 4.71 18.45
C LEU A 363 -1.22 5.93 18.26
N VAL A 364 0.03 5.81 18.69
CA VAL A 364 1.02 6.89 18.62
C VAL A 364 2.03 6.59 17.52
N GLU A 365 2.25 7.58 16.65
CA GLU A 365 3.22 7.49 15.56
C GLU A 365 4.66 7.48 16.12
N MET A 366 5.58 6.90 15.35
CA MET A 366 6.98 6.69 15.74
C MET A 366 7.69 7.97 16.24
N GLU A 367 7.49 9.11 15.57
CA GLU A 367 8.16 10.37 15.94
C GLU A 367 7.75 10.88 17.32
N ASP A 368 6.49 10.66 17.70
CA ASP A 368 5.92 11.12 18.97
C ASP A 368 6.21 10.15 20.13
N ILE A 369 6.32 8.85 19.84
CA ILE A 369 6.56 7.82 20.86
C ILE A 369 8.05 7.60 21.16
N ASN A 370 8.95 7.84 20.21
CA ASN A 370 10.39 7.59 20.39
C ASN A 370 10.99 8.29 21.64
N PRO A 371 10.71 9.58 21.90
CA PRO A 371 11.20 10.27 23.10
C PRO A 371 10.67 9.69 24.43
N GLN A 372 9.59 8.89 24.39
CA GLN A 372 8.94 8.36 25.58
C GLN A 372 9.54 7.01 26.03
N PHE A 373 10.28 6.30 25.16
CA PHE A 373 10.79 4.96 25.46
C PHE A 373 11.69 4.90 26.70
N SER A 374 12.46 5.96 27.00
CA SER A 374 13.30 6.01 28.21
C SER A 374 12.51 5.96 29.52
N ASN A 375 11.24 6.37 29.48
CA ASN A 375 10.32 6.34 30.64
C ASN A 375 9.38 5.12 30.62
N THR A 376 9.50 4.25 29.63
CA THR A 376 8.67 3.05 29.49
C THR A 376 9.24 1.90 30.31
N ASP A 377 8.39 1.27 31.12
CA ASP A 377 8.80 0.14 31.96
C ASP A 377 8.95 -1.14 31.13
N ILE A 378 7.96 -1.43 30.28
CA ILE A 378 7.95 -2.63 29.44
C ILE A 378 7.53 -2.29 28.02
N VAL A 379 8.30 -2.79 27.06
CA VAL A 379 7.90 -2.81 25.64
C VAL A 379 7.55 -4.23 25.23
N LEU A 380 6.34 -4.45 24.74
CA LEU A 380 5.91 -5.71 24.14
C LEU A 380 5.96 -5.61 22.62
N VAL A 381 6.97 -6.21 22.01
CA VAL A 381 7.12 -6.30 20.55
C VAL A 381 6.41 -7.55 20.05
N VAL A 382 5.37 -7.41 19.23
CA VAL A 382 4.59 -8.56 18.73
C VAL A 382 4.75 -8.72 17.22
N GLY A 383 5.54 -9.72 16.82
CA GLY A 383 5.68 -10.05 15.41
C GLY A 383 6.35 -8.97 14.54
N ALA A 384 7.06 -8.03 15.16
CA ALA A 384 7.91 -7.05 14.49
C ALA A 384 9.37 -7.52 14.49
N ASN A 385 10.16 -7.07 13.51
CA ASN A 385 11.58 -7.40 13.45
C ASN A 385 12.43 -6.21 12.99
N ASP A 386 12.35 -5.86 11.72
CA ASP A 386 13.28 -4.86 11.13
C ASP A 386 13.00 -3.45 11.67
N VAL A 387 11.73 -3.13 11.94
CA VAL A 387 11.28 -1.84 12.50
C VAL A 387 11.71 -1.57 13.95
N VAL A 388 12.33 -2.56 14.60
CA VAL A 388 12.87 -2.45 15.96
C VAL A 388 14.35 -2.87 16.01
N ASN A 389 15.04 -2.97 14.87
CA ASN A 389 16.40 -3.52 14.81
C ASN A 389 17.47 -2.42 14.96
N PRO A 390 18.25 -2.38 16.06
CA PRO A 390 19.28 -1.36 16.33
C PRO A 390 20.39 -1.31 15.28
N ALA A 391 20.54 -2.35 14.46
CA ALA A 391 21.47 -2.35 13.33
C ALA A 391 21.22 -1.18 12.35
N ALA A 392 20.02 -0.59 12.34
CA ALA A 392 19.73 0.61 11.58
C ALA A 392 20.53 1.85 12.03
N HIS A 393 20.94 1.91 13.31
CA HIS A 393 21.78 2.98 13.86
C HIS A 393 23.24 2.57 14.03
N ASN A 394 23.47 1.32 14.43
CA ASN A 394 24.78 0.88 14.93
C ASN A 394 25.71 0.31 13.85
N ASN A 395 25.17 -0.10 12.70
CA ASN A 395 25.94 -0.84 11.69
C ASN A 395 25.82 -0.21 10.30
N PRO A 396 26.80 0.60 9.87
CA PRO A 396 26.86 1.18 8.52
C PRO A 396 26.82 0.17 7.36
N ALA A 397 27.19 -1.09 7.61
CA ALA A 397 27.14 -2.16 6.60
C ALA A 397 25.77 -2.84 6.51
N SER A 398 24.84 -2.52 7.42
CA SER A 398 23.50 -3.10 7.45
C SER A 398 22.66 -2.62 6.26
N PRO A 399 21.89 -3.49 5.59
CA PRO A 399 20.94 -3.09 4.54
C PRO A 399 19.87 -2.10 4.99
N ILE A 400 19.64 -2.00 6.31
CA ILE A 400 18.67 -1.08 6.93
C ILE A 400 19.34 0.12 7.61
N TYR A 401 20.65 0.32 7.42
CA TYR A 401 21.35 1.46 8.03
C TYR A 401 20.72 2.79 7.63
N GLY A 402 20.44 3.65 8.60
CA GLY A 402 19.75 4.93 8.44
C GLY A 402 18.21 4.85 8.36
N MET A 403 17.62 3.66 8.44
CA MET A 403 16.18 3.50 8.60
C MET A 403 15.73 4.08 9.95
N PRO A 404 14.77 5.00 9.99
CA PRO A 404 14.12 5.38 11.23
C PRO A 404 13.48 4.12 11.82
N ILE A 405 13.75 3.81 13.08
CA ILE A 405 13.18 2.67 13.80
C ILE A 405 12.51 3.14 15.08
N LEU A 406 11.75 2.24 15.71
CA LEU A 406 11.30 2.44 17.08
C LEU A 406 12.46 2.14 18.03
N ASP A 407 12.83 3.13 18.86
CA ASP A 407 13.96 3.09 19.79
C ASP A 407 13.64 2.24 21.04
N VAL A 408 13.13 1.04 20.83
CA VAL A 408 12.66 0.15 21.89
C VAL A 408 13.78 -0.26 22.84
N GLU A 409 15.04 -0.23 22.39
CA GLU A 409 16.23 -0.52 23.20
C GLU A 409 16.41 0.42 24.42
N ASN A 410 15.79 1.60 24.36
CA ASN A 410 15.83 2.60 25.42
C ASN A 410 14.89 2.28 26.59
N ALA A 411 13.96 1.33 26.43
CA ALA A 411 13.07 0.91 27.52
C ALA A 411 13.80 0.14 28.63
N LYS A 412 13.16 0.02 29.79
CA LYS A 412 13.72 -0.72 30.94
C LYS A 412 13.74 -2.23 30.68
N HIS A 413 12.64 -2.78 30.16
CA HIS A 413 12.52 -4.19 29.77
C HIS A 413 11.80 -4.35 28.45
N ILE A 414 12.19 -5.37 27.68
CA ILE A 414 11.68 -5.61 26.33
C ILE A 414 11.28 -7.07 26.23
N ILE A 415 10.06 -7.35 25.79
CA ILE A 415 9.53 -8.69 25.54
C ILE A 415 9.25 -8.79 24.06
N VAL A 416 9.92 -9.71 23.37
CA VAL A 416 9.72 -9.93 21.93
C VAL A 416 9.00 -11.24 21.70
N ASN A 417 7.82 -11.17 21.10
CA ASN A 417 7.08 -12.34 20.65
C ASN A 417 7.36 -12.66 19.17
N LYS A 418 7.86 -13.87 18.94
CA LYS A 418 8.08 -14.44 17.59
C LYS A 418 8.08 -15.98 17.66
N ARG A 419 7.74 -16.64 16.55
CA ARG A 419 7.75 -18.10 16.41
C ARG A 419 9.14 -18.75 16.46
N SER A 420 10.15 -18.10 15.89
CA SER A 420 11.52 -18.62 15.78
C SER A 420 12.52 -17.47 15.62
N MET A 421 13.82 -17.76 15.61
CA MET A 421 14.88 -16.76 15.37
C MET A 421 15.06 -16.37 13.90
N ASN A 422 14.15 -16.79 13.01
CA ASN A 422 14.25 -16.48 11.60
C ASN A 422 14.27 -14.96 11.36
N ALA A 423 15.09 -14.55 10.40
CA ALA A 423 15.24 -13.17 9.98
C ALA A 423 13.92 -12.52 9.53
N GLY A 424 13.92 -11.19 9.50
CA GLY A 424 12.78 -10.38 9.07
C GLY A 424 12.73 -10.24 7.55
N TYR A 425 12.18 -9.13 7.09
CA TYR A 425 12.15 -8.82 5.67
C TYR A 425 13.55 -8.55 5.12
N ALA A 426 14.38 -7.80 5.86
CA ALA A 426 15.73 -7.44 5.46
C ALA A 426 16.71 -8.64 5.41
N GLY A 427 16.28 -9.83 5.86
CA GLY A 427 17.12 -11.03 5.83
C GLY A 427 18.32 -10.99 6.78
N ILE A 428 18.34 -10.04 7.70
CA ILE A 428 19.38 -9.89 8.72
C ILE A 428 18.88 -10.35 10.10
N GLU A 429 19.83 -10.77 10.93
CA GLU A 429 19.59 -10.98 12.36
C GLU A 429 19.38 -9.63 13.06
N ASN A 430 18.68 -9.67 14.20
CA ASN A 430 18.33 -8.48 14.95
C ASN A 430 19.14 -8.42 16.25
N GLU A 431 19.94 -7.37 16.37
CA GLU A 431 20.81 -7.13 17.52
C GLU A 431 20.00 -6.98 18.82
N LEU A 432 18.74 -6.51 18.74
CA LEU A 432 17.85 -6.32 19.88
C LEU A 432 17.62 -7.62 20.65
N PHE A 433 17.57 -8.77 19.96
CA PHE A 433 17.25 -10.06 20.56
C PHE A 433 18.34 -10.56 21.52
N TYR A 434 19.52 -9.97 21.42
CA TYR A 434 20.69 -10.28 22.23
C TYR A 434 20.98 -9.21 23.29
N ASN A 435 20.14 -8.16 23.36
CA ASN A 435 20.24 -7.13 24.37
C ASN A 435 19.91 -7.72 25.75
N THR A 436 20.66 -7.32 26.78
CA THR A 436 20.52 -7.81 28.15
C THR A 436 19.15 -7.50 28.76
N LYS A 437 18.46 -6.46 28.27
CA LYS A 437 17.09 -6.07 28.69
C LYS A 437 15.98 -6.83 27.96
N THR A 438 16.33 -7.58 26.92
CA THR A 438 15.36 -8.27 26.05
C THR A 438 15.14 -9.71 26.48
N SER A 439 13.88 -10.11 26.49
CA SER A 439 13.42 -11.48 26.73
C SER A 439 12.56 -11.94 25.56
N MET A 440 12.80 -13.15 25.07
CA MET A 440 12.11 -13.75 23.93
C MET A 440 10.96 -14.64 24.41
N LEU A 441 9.73 -14.26 24.05
CA LEU A 441 8.52 -15.05 24.26
C LEU A 441 8.19 -15.82 22.98
N PHE A 442 8.70 -17.06 22.88
CA PHE A 442 8.52 -17.87 21.68
C PHE A 442 7.10 -18.41 21.54
N GLY A 443 6.56 -18.38 20.32
CA GLY A 443 5.24 -18.94 20.00
C GLY A 443 4.59 -18.26 18.81
N ASP A 444 3.49 -18.85 18.33
CA ASP A 444 2.57 -18.10 17.46
C ASP A 444 1.98 -16.92 18.23
N ALA A 445 1.84 -15.76 17.58
CA ALA A 445 1.45 -14.54 18.28
C ALA A 445 0.08 -14.65 18.94
N LYS A 446 -0.88 -15.34 18.31
CA LYS A 446 -2.21 -15.52 18.90
C LYS A 446 -2.15 -16.42 20.11
N ALA A 447 -1.44 -17.55 20.03
CA ALA A 447 -1.31 -18.49 21.14
C ALA A 447 -0.60 -17.84 22.33
N ALA A 448 0.58 -17.25 22.11
CA ALA A 448 1.38 -16.64 23.17
C ALA A 448 0.66 -15.47 23.85
N LEU A 449 -0.06 -14.63 23.09
CA LEU A 449 -0.87 -13.57 23.68
C LEU A 449 -2.09 -14.11 24.44
N THR A 450 -2.70 -15.20 23.99
CA THR A 450 -3.83 -15.83 24.69
C THR A 450 -3.38 -16.39 26.03
N ASP A 451 -2.23 -17.07 26.05
CA ASP A 451 -1.62 -17.58 27.29
C ASP A 451 -1.28 -16.42 28.23
N LEU A 452 -0.67 -15.35 27.71
CA LEU A 452 -0.35 -14.15 28.49
C LEU A 452 -1.61 -13.49 29.09
N VAL A 453 -2.68 -13.37 28.32
CA VAL A 453 -3.98 -12.85 28.79
C VAL A 453 -4.56 -13.75 29.88
N ALA A 454 -4.47 -15.07 29.74
CA ALA A 454 -4.95 -16.02 30.74
C ALA A 454 -4.18 -15.87 32.06
N GLU A 455 -2.86 -15.78 32.01
CA GLU A 455 -2.01 -15.56 33.18
C GLU A 455 -2.30 -14.20 33.85
N MET A 456 -2.47 -13.14 33.06
CA MET A 456 -2.82 -11.80 33.56
C MET A 456 -4.19 -11.71 34.25
N LYS A 457 -5.10 -12.66 33.98
CA LYS A 457 -6.40 -12.77 34.67
C LYS A 457 -6.30 -13.54 35.99
N ASN A 458 -5.30 -14.41 36.11
CA ASN A 458 -5.09 -15.27 37.28
C ASN A 458 -4.25 -14.59 38.37
N ILE A 459 -3.44 -13.60 38.00
CA ILE A 459 -2.78 -12.63 38.88
C ILE A 459 -3.79 -11.55 39.28
#